data_AF-A0A7J9WCF2-F1
#
_entry.id   AF-A0A7J9WCF2-F1
#
_cell.length_a   1.000
_cell.length_b   1.000
_cell.length_c   1.000
_cell.angle_alpha   90.00
_cell.angle_beta   90.00
_cell.angle_gamma   90.00
#
_symmetry.space_group_name_H-M   'P 1'
#
loop_
_entity.id
_entity.type
_entity.pdbx_description
1 polymer ?
#
loop_
_entity_poly.entity_id
_entity_poly.type
_entity_poly.pdbx_seq_one_letter_code
_entity_poly.pdbx_strand_id
1 'polypeptide(L)' 'MSERVRFVFDPLCPWCYQTSRWMRRLDELGEVDLSWGVFSLEVVNGDDDAPPPTAARAAAALRTVMVVRDNNGEAAVGRF' A
#
# COMPACT_ATOMS: atom_id res chain seq x y z
N MET A 1 15.14 -11.79 16.13
CA MET A 1 15.13 -10.52 15.37
C MET A 1 13.97 -10.60 14.41
N SER A 2 13.11 -9.59 14.40
CA SER A 2 11.92 -9.57 13.54
C SER A 2 12.31 -9.37 12.06
N GLU A 3 11.60 -10.01 11.14
CA GLU A 3 11.87 -9.90 9.70
C GLU A 3 11.37 -8.55 9.16
N ARG A 4 12.21 -7.79 8.44
CA ARG A 4 11.82 -6.51 7.85
C ARG A 4 11.01 -6.72 6.58
N VAL A 5 9.75 -6.31 6.58
CA VAL A 5 8.83 -6.49 5.45
C VAL A 5 8.30 -5.14 4.99
N ARG A 6 8.36 -4.89 3.67
CA ARG A 6 7.66 -3.77 3.03
C ARG A 6 6.41 -4.28 2.34
N PHE A 7 5.25 -3.90 2.86
CA PHE A 7 3.97 -4.22 2.25
C PHE A 7 3.54 -3.09 1.31
N VAL A 8 3.52 -3.37 0.01
CA VAL A 8 3.01 -2.47 -1.02
C VAL A 8 1.58 -2.83 -1.38
N PHE A 9 0.71 -1.83 -1.48
CA PHE A 9 -0.71 -2.07 -1.78
C PHE A 9 -1.31 -1.07 -2.78
N ASP A 10 -2.38 -1.52 -3.43
CA ASP A 10 -3.35 -0.68 -4.12
C ASP A 10 -4.69 -0.82 -3.36
N PRO A 11 -5.35 0.29 -2.97
CA PRO A 11 -6.67 0.27 -2.30
C PRO A 11 -7.78 -0.45 -3.07
N LEU A 12 -7.67 -0.58 -4.39
CA LEU A 12 -8.62 -1.34 -5.21
C LEU A 12 -8.41 -2.85 -5.16
N CYS A 13 -7.27 -3.32 -4.66
CA CYS A 13 -6.93 -4.74 -4.65
C CYS A 13 -7.59 -5.46 -3.45
N PRO A 14 -8.54 -6.39 -3.69
CA PRO A 14 -9.17 -7.14 -2.60
C PRO A 14 -8.18 -8.05 -1.86
N TRP A 15 -7.15 -8.53 -2.56
CA TRP A 15 -6.10 -9.34 -1.95
C TRP A 15 -5.22 -8.51 -1.03
N CYS A 16 -4.85 -7.29 -1.44
CA CYS A 16 -4.10 -6.39 -0.57
C CYS A 16 -4.88 -6.05 0.69
N TYR A 17 -6.22 -5.92 0.63
CA TYR A 17 -7.04 -5.69 1.82
C TYR A 17 -6.96 -6.87 2.80
N GLN A 18 -7.10 -8.10 2.31
CA GLN A 18 -7.00 -9.28 3.18
C GLN A 18 -5.59 -9.42 3.76
N THR A 19 -4.56 -9.23 2.93
CA THR A 19 -3.16 -9.33 3.37
C THR A 19 -2.77 -8.19 4.30
N SER A 20 -3.27 -6.97 4.13
CA SER A 20 -2.93 -5.85 5.04
C SER A 20 -3.38 -6.11 6.47
N ARG A 21 -4.55 -6.73 6.66
CA ARG A 21 -5.06 -7.13 7.98
C ARG A 21 -4.18 -8.20 8.62
N TRP A 22 -3.73 -9.17 7.82
CA TRP A 22 -2.82 -10.21 8.31
C TRP A 22 -1.44 -9.64 8.66
N MET A 23 -0.87 -8.77 7.81
CA MET A 23 0.42 -8.12 8.07
C MET A 23 0.39 -7.29 9.35
N ARG A 24 -0.68 -6.51 9.57
CA ARG A 24 -0.86 -5.77 10.84
C ARG A 24 -0.88 -6.70 12.05
N ARG A 25 -1.53 -7.85 11.93
CA ARG A 25 -1.55 -8.84 13.01
C ARG A 25 -0.17 -9.44 13.29
N LEU A 26 0.64 -9.66 12.26
CA LEU A 26 2.02 -10.15 12.43
C LEU A 26 2.92 -9.10 13.10
N ASP A 27 2.76 -7.82 12.72
CA ASP A 27 3.47 -6.69 13.34
C ASP A 27 3.11 -6.55 14.84
N GLU A 28 1.82 -6.65 15.18
CA GLU A 28 1.34 -6.67 16.57
C GLU A 28 1.90 -7.84 17.40
N LEU A 29 2.15 -8.98 16.75
CA LEU A 29 2.76 -10.17 17.37
C LEU A 29 4.29 -10.06 17.45
N GLY A 30 4.90 -9.05 16.82
CA GLY A 30 6.35 -8.87 16.75
C GLY A 30 7.06 -9.80 15.76
N GLU A 31 6.31 -10.52 14.93
CA GLU A 31 6.83 -11.49 13.95
C GLU A 31 7.53 -10.78 12.78
N VAL A 32 7.07 -9.59 12.42
CA VAL A 32 7.64 -8.73 11.36
C VAL A 32 7.83 -7.28 11.83
N ASP A 33 8.80 -6.59 11.23
CA ASP A 33 8.98 -5.14 11.29
C ASP A 33 8.41 -4.55 10.00
N LEU A 34 7.20 -4.00 10.10
CA LEU A 34 6.34 -3.67 8.96
C LEU A 34 6.50 -2.21 8.50
N SER A 35 6.84 -2.04 7.22
CA SER A 35 6.79 -0.75 6.51
C SER A 35 5.78 -0.78 5.36
N TRP A 36 5.26 0.39 4.99
CA TRP A 36 4.16 0.53 4.03
C TRP A 36 4.63 1.22 2.75
N GLY A 37 4.06 0.80 1.63
CA GLY A 37 4.24 1.44 0.33
C GLY A 37 3.00 1.32 -0.54
N VAL A 38 3.04 1.97 -1.69
CA VAL A 38 1.91 1.99 -2.63
C VAL A 38 2.36 1.56 -4.02
N PHE A 39 1.44 0.96 -4.75
CA PHE A 39 1.55 0.75 -6.19
C PHE A 39 0.18 0.93 -6.84
N SER A 40 0.12 0.97 -8.16
CA SER A 40 -1.15 0.96 -8.88
C SER A 40 -1.30 -0.34 -9.69
N LEU A 41 -2.36 -1.09 -9.44
CA LEU A 41 -2.71 -2.29 -10.20
C LEU A 41 -2.91 -1.98 -11.67
N GLU A 42 -3.63 -0.90 -11.96
CA GLU A 42 -3.98 -0.50 -13.33
C GLU A 42 -2.75 -0.08 -14.14
N VAL A 43 -1.78 0.58 -13.50
CA VAL A 43 -0.52 0.96 -14.15
C VAL A 43 0.37 -0.27 -14.36
N VAL A 44 0.50 -1.15 -13.35
CA VAL A 44 1.42 -2.30 -13.42
C VAL A 44 0.91 -3.40 -14.36
N ASN A 45 -0.41 -3.59 -14.45
CA ASN A 45 -1.02 -4.58 -15.34
C ASN A 45 -1.49 -3.99 -16.67
N GLY A 46 -1.30 -2.69 -16.87
CA GLY A 46 -1.72 -2.02 -18.08
C GLY A 46 -0.75 -2.27 -19.22
N ASP A 47 -1.30 -2.50 -20.42
CA ASP A 47 -0.55 -2.56 -21.67
C ASP A 47 -0.29 -1.14 -22.23
N ASP A 48 -0.01 -1.00 -23.53
CA ASP A 48 0.32 0.29 -24.16
C ASP A 48 -0.77 1.38 -24.01
N ASP A 49 -2.03 0.99 -23.80
CA ASP A 49 -3.18 1.90 -23.61
C ASP A 49 -3.51 2.17 -22.14
N ALA A 50 -2.66 1.77 -21.20
CA ALA A 50 -2.87 2.01 -19.78
C ALA A 50 -2.99 3.51 -19.48
N PRO A 51 -3.92 3.94 -18.62
CA PRO A 51 -3.96 5.32 -18.21
C PRO A 51 -2.69 5.68 -17.44
N PRO A 52 -2.23 6.94 -17.56
CA PRO A 52 -1.13 7.40 -16.74
C PRO A 52 -1.48 7.25 -15.24
N PRO A 53 -0.48 7.15 -14.34
CA PRO A 53 -0.72 6.99 -12.90
C PRO A 53 -1.64 8.06 -12.29
N THR A 54 -1.70 9.24 -12.90
CA THR A 54 -2.57 10.36 -12.49
C THR A 54 -4.04 10.17 -12.86
N ALA A 55 -4.34 9.31 -13.83
CA ALA A 55 -5.67 9.02 -14.36
C ALA A 55 -6.19 7.62 -13.99
N ALA A 56 -5.36 6.76 -13.41
CA ALA A 56 -5.78 5.45 -12.90
C ALA A 56 -6.96 5.59 -11.91
N ARG A 57 -7.84 4.60 -11.86
CA ARG A 57 -9.03 4.59 -11.00
C ARG A 57 -8.68 4.75 -9.52
N ALA A 58 -7.55 4.18 -9.08
CA ALA A 58 -7.06 4.29 -7.71
C ALA A 58 -6.36 5.63 -7.42
N ALA A 59 -6.13 6.50 -8.41
CA ALA A 59 -5.21 7.64 -8.29
C ALA A 59 -5.60 8.62 -7.19
N ALA A 60 -6.89 8.85 -6.93
CA ALA A 60 -7.32 9.69 -5.81
C ALA A 60 -6.91 9.08 -4.47
N ALA A 61 -7.22 7.81 -4.24
CA ALA A 61 -6.87 7.11 -3.00
C ALA A 61 -5.35 6.98 -2.82
N LEU A 62 -4.62 6.61 -3.87
CA LEU A 62 -3.16 6.47 -3.84
C LEU A 62 -2.48 7.81 -3.53
N ARG A 63 -2.94 8.92 -4.12
CA ARG A 63 -2.43 10.26 -3.80
C ARG A 63 -2.73 10.65 -2.35
N THR A 64 -3.91 10.34 -1.83
CA THR A 64 -4.22 10.55 -0.41
C THR A 64 -3.24 9.78 0.49
N VAL A 65 -2.94 8.52 0.16
CA VAL A 65 -1.97 7.72 0.91
C VAL A 65 -0.56 8.34 0.85
N MET A 66 -0.13 8.81 -0.32
CA MET A 66 1.16 9.50 -0.47
C MET A 66 1.21 10.78 0.38
N VAL A 67 0.16 11.60 0.36
CA VAL A 67 0.06 12.80 1.21
C VAL A 67 0.13 12.44 2.70
N VAL A 68 -0.55 11.37 3.13
CA VAL A 68 -0.48 10.88 4.51
C VAL A 68 0.95 10.50 4.87
N ARG A 69 1.62 9.71 4.01
CA ARG A 69 3.01 9.29 4.21
C ARG A 69 3.94 10.49 4.31
N ASP A 70 3.85 11.44 3.38
CA ASP A 70 4.78 12.55 3.29
C ASP A 70 4.65 13.51 4.49
N ASN A 71 3.44 13.65 5.05
CA ASN A 71 3.20 14.51 6.23
C ASN A 71 3.33 13.79 7.58
N ASN A 72 3.21 12.45 7.63
CA ASN A 72 3.10 11.72 8.91
C ASN A 72 4.04 10.49 9.02
N GLY A 73 4.87 10.23 8.01
CA GLY A 73 5.77 9.08 7.92
C GLY A 73 5.11 7.79 7.41
N GLU A 74 5.94 6.79 7.07
CA GLU A 74 5.48 5.51 6.49
C GLU A 74 4.54 4.73 7.41
N ALA A 75 4.79 4.74 8.73
CA ALA A 75 3.93 4.06 9.71
C ALA A 75 2.49 4.61 9.73
N ALA A 76 2.27 5.85 9.26
CA ALA A 76 0.94 6.44 9.24
C ALA A 76 0.01 5.81 8.21
N VAL A 77 0.57 5.25 7.14
CA VAL A 77 -0.18 4.61 6.05
C VAL A 77 -0.93 3.37 6.53
N GLY A 78 -0.34 2.62 7.46
CA GLY A 78 -0.92 1.39 7.99
C GLY A 78 -1.97 1.55 9.08
N ARG A 79 -2.35 2.78 9.45
CA ARG A 79 -3.23 3.02 10.60
C ARG A 79 -4.70 2.68 10.33
N PHE A 80 -5.14 2.84 9.08
CA PHE A 80 -6.52 2.60 8.61
C PHE A 80 -6.64 1.25 7.89
#